data_AF-A0A3A8I3Z1-F1
#
_entry.id   AF-A0A3A8I3Z1-F1
#
_cell.length_a   1.000
_cell.length_b   1.000
_cell.length_c   1.000
_cell.angle_alpha   90.00
_cell.angle_beta   90.00
_cell.angle_gamma   90.00
#
_symmetry.space_group_name_H-M   'P 1'
#
loop_
_entity.id
_entity.type
_entity.pdbx_description
1 polymer ?
#
loop_
_entity_poly.entity_id
_entity_poly.type
_entity_poly.pdbx_seq_one_letter_code
_entity_poly.pdbx_strand_id
1 'polypeptide(L)'
;MNPESSLSRRVVLASALYDLVVTLPFATPWTADAVLSGVRYVHHALSLGGEALPAFTPTHLFFVALFGTIVSLWAGVRILRPSAFHGAFDTVGRALLSSWMIYALSQGATQALVAFLVLELAWMFAQGGVILGTRRWRDGSLATVR
;
A
#
# COMPACT_ATOMS: atom_id res chain seq x y z
N MET A 1 -9.80 -1.36 29.11
CA MET A 1 -9.26 -1.06 27.76
C MET A 1 -9.88 -2.05 26.80
N ASN A 2 -10.59 -1.60 25.75
CA ASN A 2 -11.24 -2.51 24.80
C ASN A 2 -10.16 -3.26 23.99
N PRO A 3 -10.09 -4.61 24.03
CA PRO A 3 -9.09 -5.37 23.28
C PRO A 3 -9.16 -5.09 21.76
N GLU A 4 -10.36 -4.83 21.24
CA GLU A 4 -10.65 -4.44 19.85
C GLU A 4 -9.96 -3.15 19.39
N SER A 5 -9.83 -2.15 20.28
CA SER A 5 -9.16 -0.88 19.95
C SER A 5 -7.65 -1.05 19.86
N SER A 6 -7.09 -1.99 20.62
CA SER A 6 -5.67 -2.33 20.56
C SER A 6 -5.31 -3.12 19.30
N LEU A 7 -6.21 -4.01 18.86
CA LEU A 7 -6.04 -4.82 17.64
C LEU A 7 -6.13 -3.95 16.39
N SER A 8 -7.11 -3.04 16.35
CA SER A 8 -7.25 -2.06 15.25
C SER A 8 -6.02 -1.17 15.11
N ARG A 9 -5.48 -0.69 16.23
CA ARG A 9 -4.28 0.16 16.25
C ARG A 9 -3.04 -0.62 15.80
N ARG A 10 -2.90 -1.89 16.19
CA ARG A 10 -1.79 -2.77 15.76
C ARG A 10 -1.82 -3.04 14.25
N VAL A 11 -3.00 -3.30 13.68
CA VAL A 11 -3.15 -3.52 12.23
C VAL A 11 -2.80 -2.25 11.45
N VAL A 12 -3.28 -1.09 11.88
CA VAL A 12 -2.94 0.20 11.24
C VAL A 12 -1.43 0.48 11.32
N LEU A 13 -0.80 0.20 12.46
CA LEU A 13 0.65 0.38 12.63
C LEU A 13 1.46 -0.61 11.78
N ALA A 14 1.08 -1.89 11.75
CA ALA A 14 1.75 -2.91 10.95
C ALA A 14 1.67 -2.58 9.45
N SER A 15 0.50 -2.14 8.99
CA SER A 15 0.30 -1.72 7.61
C SER A 15 1.09 -0.45 7.26
N ALA A 16 1.12 0.54 8.16
CA ALA A 16 1.93 1.75 7.95
C ALA A 16 3.43 1.44 7.94
N LEU A 17 3.90 0.51 8.77
CA LEU A 17 5.28 0.06 8.76
C LEU A 17 5.62 -0.69 7.47
N TYR A 18 4.73 -1.56 7.00
CA TYR A 18 4.86 -2.23 5.70
C TYR A 18 4.98 -1.20 4.58
N ASP A 19 4.08 -0.21 4.52
CA ASP A 19 4.13 0.82 3.49
C ASP A 19 5.45 1.57 3.54
N LEU A 20 5.90 1.98 4.74
CA LEU A 20 7.18 2.66 4.88
C LEU A 20 8.34 1.81 4.36
N VAL A 21 8.43 0.54 4.76
CA VAL A 21 9.53 -0.35 4.34
C VAL A 21 9.52 -0.57 2.83
N VAL A 22 8.35 -0.72 2.23
CA VAL A 22 8.22 -0.96 0.78
C VAL A 22 8.42 0.32 -0.03
N THR A 23 7.97 1.48 0.46
CA THR A 23 8.01 2.74 -0.31
C THR A 23 9.24 3.59 -0.05
N LEU A 24 9.90 3.46 1.10
CA LEU A 24 11.09 4.23 1.43
C LEU A 24 12.23 4.06 0.40
N PRO A 25 12.49 2.85 -0.15
CA PRO A 25 13.44 2.69 -1.25
C PRO A 25 13.06 3.45 -2.51
N PHE A 26 11.79 3.82 -2.70
CA PHE A 26 11.38 4.67 -3.82
C PHE A 26 11.48 6.16 -3.50
N ALA A 27 11.83 6.58 -2.27
CA ALA A 27 11.84 8.00 -1.90
C ALA A 27 13.03 8.80 -2.46
N THR A 28 14.09 8.14 -2.94
CA THR A 28 15.22 8.81 -3.59
C THR A 28 15.46 8.27 -4.99
N PRO A 29 15.96 9.09 -5.94
CA PRO A 29 16.17 8.64 -7.32
C PRO A 29 17.12 7.45 -7.45
N TRP A 30 18.20 7.41 -6.66
CA TRP A 30 19.20 6.34 -6.74
C TRP A 30 18.71 5.02 -6.13
N THR A 31 17.99 5.08 -5.01
CA THR A 31 17.39 3.87 -4.44
C THR A 31 16.22 3.35 -5.30
N ALA A 32 15.44 4.26 -5.90
CA ALA A 32 14.36 3.89 -6.80
C ALA A 32 14.89 3.17 -8.04
N ASP A 33 15.95 3.69 -8.66
CA ASP A 33 16.57 3.05 -9.82
C ASP A 33 17.12 1.64 -9.50
N ALA A 34 17.74 1.48 -8.32
CA ALA A 34 18.21 0.18 -7.86
C ALA A 34 17.07 -0.84 -7.69
N VAL A 35 15.95 -0.43 -7.09
CA VAL A 35 14.78 -1.30 -6.92
C VAL A 35 14.14 -1.64 -8.27
N LEU A 36 13.94 -0.65 -9.15
CA LEU A 36 13.35 -0.88 -10.49
C LEU A 36 14.24 -1.80 -11.34
N SER A 37 15.56 -1.66 -11.23
CA SER A 37 16.52 -2.57 -11.85
C SER A 37 16.42 -3.99 -11.29
N GLY A 38 16.24 -4.14 -9.98
CA GLY A 38 15.96 -5.43 -9.34
C GLY A 38 14.66 -6.08 -9.84
N VAL A 39 13.58 -5.31 -9.96
CA VAL A 39 12.30 -5.81 -10.51
C VAL A 39 12.47 -6.26 -11.97
N ARG A 40 13.23 -5.51 -12.77
CA ARG A 40 13.56 -5.88 -14.15
C ARG A 40 14.35 -7.19 -14.21
N TYR A 41 15.35 -7.33 -13.33
CA TYR A 41 16.11 -8.58 -13.20
C TYR A 41 15.19 -9.76 -12.87
N VAL A 42 14.29 -9.61 -11.89
CA VAL A 42 13.32 -10.65 -11.53
C VAL A 42 12.38 -10.98 -12.69
N HIS A 43 11.90 -9.97 -13.42
CA HIS A 43 11.06 -10.17 -14.60
C HIS A 43 11.75 -11.08 -15.63
N HIS A 44 13.02 -10.81 -15.95
CA HIS A 44 13.77 -11.64 -16.89
C HIS A 44 14.12 -13.02 -16.31
N ALA A 45 14.54 -13.09 -15.05
CA ALA A 45 14.93 -14.33 -14.38
C ALA A 45 13.76 -15.33 -14.30
N LEU A 46 12.54 -14.84 -14.07
CA LEU A 46 11.34 -15.66 -14.00
C LEU A 46 10.56 -15.75 -15.32
N SER A 47 11.07 -15.13 -16.41
CA SER A 47 10.39 -15.07 -17.71
C SER A 47 8.94 -14.61 -17.60
N LEU A 48 8.70 -13.56 -16.81
CA LEU A 48 7.36 -13.04 -16.56
C LEU A 48 6.75 -12.48 -17.85
N GLY A 49 5.43 -12.59 -18.00
CA GLY A 49 4.71 -11.98 -19.10
C GLY A 49 4.60 -10.45 -18.97
N GLY A 50 4.19 -9.82 -20.07
CA GLY A 50 4.09 -8.35 -20.19
C GLY A 50 5.43 -7.70 -20.52
N GLU A 51 5.44 -6.38 -20.61
CA GLU A 51 6.64 -5.61 -20.92
C GLU A 51 7.51 -5.45 -19.67
N ALA A 52 8.78 -5.83 -19.80
CA ALA A 52 9.80 -5.56 -18.78
C ALA A 52 9.92 -4.05 -18.53
N LEU A 53 10.24 -3.67 -17.29
CA LEU A 53 10.47 -2.27 -16.95
C LEU A 53 11.59 -1.67 -17.84
N PRO A 54 11.34 -0.55 -18.53
CA PRO A 54 12.36 0.10 -19.34
C PRO A 54 13.44 0.72 -18.46
N ALA A 55 14.51 1.23 -19.07
CA ALA A 55 15.42 2.13 -18.37
C ALA A 55 14.70 3.46 -18.07
N PHE A 56 14.76 3.92 -16.83
CA PHE A 56 14.11 5.15 -16.41
C PHE A 56 15.06 6.32 -16.65
N THR A 57 14.55 7.41 -17.24
CA THR A 57 15.30 8.66 -17.37
C THR A 57 15.30 9.40 -16.02
N PRO A 58 16.16 10.42 -15.83
CA PRO A 58 16.15 11.22 -14.61
C PRO A 58 14.77 11.83 -14.30
N THR A 59 14.01 12.23 -15.33
CA THR A 59 12.65 12.76 -15.17
C THR A 59 11.67 11.68 -14.69
N HIS A 60 11.75 10.45 -15.22
CA HIS A 60 10.92 9.35 -14.71
C HIS A 60 11.27 9.01 -13.26
N LEU A 61 12.56 8.95 -12.92
CA LEU A 61 13.02 8.70 -11.54
C LEU A 61 12.61 9.82 -10.59
N PHE A 62 12.56 11.08 -11.04
CA PHE A 62 12.03 12.19 -10.25
C PHE A 62 10.57 11.94 -9.85
N PHE A 63 9.71 11.52 -10.78
CA PHE A 63 8.31 11.22 -10.45
C PHE A 63 8.18 10.01 -9.52
N VAL A 64 8.98 8.96 -9.73
CA VAL A 64 9.01 7.82 -8.82
C VAL A 64 9.44 8.26 -7.41
N ALA A 65 10.49 9.08 -7.30
CA ALA A 65 10.98 9.66 -6.05
C ALA A 65 9.95 10.55 -5.36
N LEU A 66 9.25 11.37 -6.12
CA LEU A 66 8.18 12.24 -5.65
C LEU A 66 7.05 11.42 -5.01
N PHE A 67 6.53 10.42 -5.72
CA PHE A 67 5.45 9.57 -5.19
C PHE A 67 5.93 8.70 -4.01
N GLY A 68 7.11 8.12 -4.10
CA GLY A 68 7.72 7.34 -3.02
C GLY A 68 7.89 8.17 -1.74
N THR A 69 8.28 9.43 -1.87
CA THR A 69 8.40 10.38 -0.74
C THR A 69 7.04 10.67 -0.12
N ILE A 70 6.02 10.98 -0.93
CA ILE A 70 4.67 11.28 -0.44
C ILE A 70 4.09 10.09 0.34
N VAL A 71 4.21 8.87 -0.19
CA VAL A 71 3.71 7.67 0.48
C VAL A 71 4.49 7.38 1.77
N SER A 72 5.81 7.59 1.77
CA SER A 72 6.64 7.40 2.96
C SER A 72 6.30 8.41 4.07
N LEU A 73 6.04 9.67 3.72
CA LEU A 73 5.56 10.68 4.66
C LEU A 73 4.18 10.30 5.23
N TRP A 74 3.27 9.83 4.37
CA TRP A 74 1.94 9.37 4.80
C TRP A 74 2.01 8.17 5.76
N ALA A 75 2.90 7.21 5.48
CA ALA A 75 3.20 6.10 6.38
C ALA A 75 3.72 6.61 7.73
N GLY A 76 4.64 7.57 7.73
CA GLY A 76 5.13 8.24 8.93
C GLY A 76 4.01 8.89 9.77
N VAL A 77 3.08 9.61 9.13
CA VAL A 77 1.92 10.20 9.82
C VAL A 77 1.07 9.12 10.51
N ARG A 78 0.82 7.99 9.83
CA ARG A 78 0.05 6.88 10.41
C ARG A 78 0.77 6.18 11.56
N ILE A 79 2.10 6.07 11.51
CA ILE A 79 2.91 5.52 12.61
C ILE A 79 2.84 6.43 13.83
N LEU A 80 3.01 7.75 13.63
CA LEU A 80 3.03 8.72 14.72
C LEU A 80 1.63 8.95 15.32
N ARG A 81 0.58 8.95 14.49
CA ARG A 81 -0.81 9.27 14.88
C ARG A 81 -1.80 8.25 14.30
N PRO A 82 -1.79 6.98 14.76
CA PRO A 82 -2.72 5.97 14.28
C PRO A 82 -4.15 6.35 14.68
N SER A 83 -5.04 6.48 13.68
CA SER A 83 -6.46 6.80 13.88
C SER A 83 -7.33 6.01 12.91
N ALA A 84 -8.60 5.76 13.29
CA ALA A 84 -9.56 5.10 12.42
C ALA A 84 -9.86 5.90 11.13
N PHE A 85 -9.78 7.24 11.21
CA PHE A 85 -9.91 8.12 10.07
C PHE A 85 -8.77 7.90 9.05
N HIS A 86 -7.52 7.82 9.54
CA HIS A 86 -6.37 7.53 8.68
C HIS A 86 -6.48 6.14 8.03
N GLY A 87 -6.95 5.13 8.78
CA GLY A 87 -7.17 3.79 8.22
C GLY A 87 -8.24 3.73 7.12
N ALA A 88 -9.31 4.52 7.24
CA ALA A 88 -10.35 4.58 6.21
C ALA A 88 -9.83 5.20 4.90
N PHE A 89 -9.09 6.31 4.98
CA PHE A 89 -8.46 6.92 3.81
C PHE A 89 -7.39 6.01 3.20
N ASP A 90 -6.64 5.28 4.02
CA ASP A 90 -5.66 4.31 3.56
C ASP A 90 -6.33 3.17 2.76
N THR A 91 -7.45 2.64 3.26
CA THR A 91 -8.22 1.59 2.56
C THR A 91 -8.71 2.09 1.19
N VAL A 92 -9.20 3.32 1.09
CA VAL A 92 -9.59 3.94 -0.19
C VAL A 92 -8.38 4.09 -1.12
N GLY A 93 -7.25 4.55 -0.58
CA GLY A 93 -6.00 4.68 -1.32
C GLY A 93 -5.55 3.34 -1.92
N ARG A 94 -5.62 2.25 -1.14
CA ARG A 94 -5.28 0.90 -1.60
C ARG A 94 -6.22 0.38 -2.69
N ALA A 95 -7.53 0.67 -2.59
CA ALA A 95 -8.48 0.31 -3.63
C ALA A 95 -8.19 1.05 -4.95
N LEU A 96 -7.86 2.34 -4.87
CA LEU A 96 -7.47 3.14 -6.04
C LEU A 96 -6.15 2.64 -6.63
N LEU A 97 -5.12 2.40 -5.80
CA LEU A 97 -3.83 1.89 -6.25
C LEU A 97 -3.97 0.52 -6.92
N SER A 98 -4.76 -0.38 -6.33
CA SER A 98 -5.08 -1.69 -6.91
C SER A 98 -5.77 -1.54 -8.26
N SER A 99 -6.69 -0.58 -8.40
CA SER A 99 -7.36 -0.29 -9.68
C SER A 99 -6.37 0.17 -10.75
N TRP A 100 -5.40 1.02 -10.40
CA TRP A 100 -4.34 1.46 -11.32
C TRP A 100 -3.38 0.32 -11.69
N MET A 101 -3.07 -0.59 -10.76
CA MET A 101 -2.28 -1.78 -11.06
C MET A 101 -3.00 -2.71 -12.04
N ILE A 102 -4.30 -2.95 -11.83
CA ILE A 102 -5.13 -3.75 -12.75
C ILE A 102 -5.16 -3.09 -14.13
N TYR A 103 -5.37 -1.77 -14.18
CA TYR A 103 -5.33 -1.01 -15.43
C TYR A 103 -3.96 -1.17 -16.12
N ALA A 104 -2.85 -0.95 -15.43
CA ALA A 104 -1.51 -1.10 -16.01
C ALA A 104 -1.26 -2.52 -16.55
N LEU A 105 -1.68 -3.56 -15.81
CA LEU A 105 -1.60 -4.96 -16.27
C LEU A 105 -2.43 -5.17 -17.55
N SER A 106 -3.62 -4.58 -17.64
CA SER A 106 -4.46 -4.63 -18.86
C SER A 106 -3.81 -3.95 -20.08
N GLN A 107 -2.89 -3.00 -19.83
CA GLN A 107 -2.13 -2.29 -20.87
C GLN A 107 -0.79 -2.99 -21.19
N GLY A 108 -0.56 -4.20 -20.66
CA GLY A 108 0.65 -4.98 -20.95
C GLY A 108 1.83 -4.74 -20.03
N ALA A 109 1.63 -4.08 -18.88
CA ALA A 109 2.70 -3.92 -17.88
C ALA A 109 3.22 -5.29 -17.38
N THR A 110 4.46 -5.30 -16.88
CA THR A 110 5.09 -6.49 -16.27
C THR A 110 4.17 -7.21 -15.26
N GLN A 111 4.08 -8.53 -15.39
CA GLN A 111 3.38 -9.37 -14.41
C GLN A 111 4.01 -9.35 -13.01
N ALA A 112 5.23 -8.81 -12.85
CA ALA A 112 5.80 -8.55 -11.52
C ALA A 112 4.87 -7.66 -10.67
N LEU A 113 4.06 -6.81 -11.31
CA LEU A 113 3.09 -5.95 -10.63
C LEU A 113 1.98 -6.74 -9.90
N VAL A 114 1.72 -7.99 -10.30
CA VAL A 114 0.73 -8.87 -9.65
C VAL A 114 1.12 -9.14 -8.19
N ALA A 115 2.41 -9.30 -7.89
CA ALA A 115 2.87 -9.52 -6.52
C ALA A 115 2.51 -8.33 -5.62
N PHE A 116 2.73 -7.10 -6.11
CA PHE A 116 2.35 -5.88 -5.40
C PHE A 116 0.82 -5.79 -5.27
N LEU A 117 0.07 -6.08 -6.33
CA LEU A 117 -1.40 -6.06 -6.30
C LEU A 117 -1.97 -7.01 -5.23
N VAL A 118 -1.45 -8.23 -5.13
CA VAL A 118 -1.90 -9.21 -4.12
C VAL A 118 -1.65 -8.67 -2.71
N LEU A 119 -0.48 -8.06 -2.46
CA LEU A 119 -0.16 -7.48 -1.16
C LEU A 119 -1.06 -6.29 -0.83
N GLU A 120 -1.32 -5.41 -1.81
CA GLU A 120 -2.22 -4.25 -1.63
C GLU A 120 -3.65 -4.68 -1.30
N LEU A 121 -4.17 -5.69 -2.02
CA LEU A 121 -5.49 -6.25 -1.74
C LEU A 121 -5.53 -6.92 -0.36
N ALA A 122 -4.50 -7.68 0.02
CA ALA A 122 -4.44 -8.32 1.33
C ALA A 122 -4.52 -7.28 2.48
N TRP A 123 -3.78 -6.18 2.37
CA TRP A 123 -3.84 -5.09 3.34
C TRP A 123 -5.16 -4.33 3.30
N MET A 124 -5.73 -4.11 2.11
CA MET A 124 -7.05 -3.49 1.94
C MET A 124 -8.14 -4.28 2.68
N PHE A 125 -8.17 -5.61 2.53
CA PHE A 125 -9.13 -6.46 3.23
C PHE A 125 -8.85 -6.53 4.72
N ALA A 126 -7.58 -6.62 5.14
CA ALA A 126 -7.20 -6.64 6.55
C ALA A 126 -7.63 -5.36 7.29
N GLN A 127 -7.39 -4.19 6.70
CA GLN A 127 -7.82 -2.92 7.29
C GLN A 127 -9.34 -2.70 7.18
N GLY A 128 -9.94 -2.99 6.03
CA GLY A 128 -11.38 -2.82 5.81
C GLY A 128 -12.22 -3.68 6.75
N GLY A 129 -11.80 -4.93 7.00
CA GLY A 129 -12.47 -5.84 7.93
C GLY A 129 -12.47 -5.31 9.38
N VAL A 130 -11.35 -4.75 9.82
CA VAL A 130 -11.22 -4.13 11.15
C VAL A 130 -12.10 -2.88 11.29
N ILE A 131 -12.19 -2.05 10.25
CA ILE A 131 -13.02 -0.83 10.27
C ILE A 131 -14.52 -1.18 10.28
N LEU A 132 -14.93 -2.18 9.53
CA LEU A 132 -16.33 -2.65 9.51
C LEU A 132 -16.72 -3.33 10.82
N GLY A 133 -15.82 -4.11 11.43
CA GLY A 133 -16.04 -4.72 12.75
C GLY A 133 -16.22 -3.70 13.86
N THR A 134 -15.42 -2.64 13.87
CA THR A 134 -15.51 -1.56 14.88
C THR A 134 -16.76 -0.68 14.73
N ARG A 135 -17.26 -0.45 13.50
CA ARG A 135 -18.54 0.25 13.26
C ARG A 135 -19.75 -0.58 13.71
N ARG A 136 -19.79 -1.86 13.34
CA ARG A 136 -20.92 -2.77 13.64
C ARG A 136 -21.13 -2.96 15.14
N TRP A 137 -20.05 -2.95 15.93
CA TRP A 137 -20.15 -2.98 17.39
C TRP A 137 -20.70 -1.68 17.98
N ARG A 138 -20.29 -0.50 17.47
CA ARG A 138 -20.77 0.79 17.97
C ARG A 138 -22.28 0.97 17.78
N ASP A 139 -22.79 0.51 16.64
CA ASP A 139 -24.23 0.53 16.35
C ASP A 139 -25.00 -0.52 17.17
N GLY A 140 -24.40 -1.70 17.40
CA GLY A 140 -24.96 -2.74 18.26
C GLY A 140 -25.04 -2.35 19.75
N SER A 141 -24.03 -1.65 20.27
CA SER A 141 -24.00 -1.15 21.65
C SER A 141 -25.01 -0.02 21.90
N LEU A 142 -25.35 0.77 20.88
CA LEU A 142 -26.39 1.79 20.97
C LEU A 142 -27.80 1.19 20.87
N ALA A 143 -27.95 0.05 20.20
CA ALA A 143 -29.21 -0.67 20.09
C ALA A 143 -29.60 -1.43 21.37
N THR A 144 -28.62 -1.88 22.18
CA THR A 144 -28.87 -2.59 23.45
C THR A 144 -29.12 -1.67 24.65
N VAL A 145 -28.93 -0.35 24.50
CA VAL A 145 -29.12 0.64 25.57
C VAL A 145 -30.50 1.33 25.49
N ARG A 146 -31.35 0.97 24.52
CA ARG A 146 -32.76 1.39 24.44
C ARG A 146 -33.68 0.27 24.87
#